data_AF-A0A6G3MI28-F1
#
_entry.id   AF-A0A6G3MI28-F1
#
_cell.length_a   1.000
_cell.length_b   1.000
_cell.length_c   1.000
_cell.angle_alpha   90.00
_cell.angle_beta   90.00
_cell.angle_gamma   90.00
#
_symmetry.space_group_name_H-M   'P 1'
#
loop_
_entity.id
_entity.type
_entity.pdbx_description
1 polymer ?
#
loop_
_entity_poly.entity_id
_entity_poly.type
_entity_poly.pdbx_seq_one_letter_code
_entity_poly.pdbx_strand_id
1 'polypeptide(L)'
;NCVSKIHRLFDDLNIIASTSRTDPRIYIWDLRYTETPGSSSIGSSFPLTSAHYPGDSKMVNIGYIDMNDDGRYLYVSCVDKNIYCYEMNKLFHGLYSYAKQSDIPQSIAIPTDWTSESHYANIDIDVTKEYLATGMLHERAYIWNLARKQTPIVSLENGSRANLTFAYFSPSHELEIVSSSSSIPLTLW
;
A
#
# COMPACT_ATOMS: atom_id res chain seq x y z
N ASN A 1 8.71 9.12 -10.50
CA ASN A 1 8.69 8.99 -9.03
C ASN A 1 8.27 7.57 -8.70
N CYS A 2 9.14 6.85 -8.00
CA CYS A 2 8.93 5.49 -7.49
C CYS A 2 8.46 5.63 -6.03
N VAL A 3 7.57 4.74 -5.57
CA VAL A 3 7.20 4.62 -4.16
C VAL A 3 7.73 3.28 -3.67
N SER A 4 8.46 3.29 -2.56
CA SER A 4 9.01 2.07 -1.96
C SER A 4 8.76 2.13 -0.46
N LYS A 5 8.34 1.00 0.13
CA LYS A 5 8.24 0.84 1.58
C LYS A 5 8.97 -0.45 1.95
N ILE A 6 9.76 -0.36 3.01
CA ILE A 6 10.48 -1.50 3.57
C ILE A 6 9.53 -2.19 4.55
N HIS A 7 9.36 -3.49 4.39
CA HIS A 7 8.55 -4.32 5.27
C HIS A 7 9.40 -5.44 5.84
N ARG A 8 9.28 -5.68 7.14
CA ARG A 8 9.88 -6.86 7.76
C ARG A 8 8.84 -7.98 7.74
N LEU A 9 9.15 -9.05 7.02
CA LEU A 9 8.38 -10.28 7.02
C LEU A 9 9.10 -11.28 7.92
N PHE A 10 8.42 -11.82 8.93
CA PHE A 10 9.06 -12.72 9.90
C PHE A 10 10.31 -12.08 10.58
N ASP A 11 10.93 -12.79 11.50
CA ASP A 11 12.08 -12.23 12.24
C ASP A 11 13.35 -12.10 11.39
N ASP A 12 13.44 -12.77 10.24
CA ASP A 12 14.68 -12.95 9.47
C ASP A 12 14.58 -12.56 7.97
N LEU A 13 13.40 -12.20 7.47
CA LEU A 13 13.17 -11.88 6.06
C LEU A 13 12.83 -10.38 5.88
N ASN A 14 13.87 -9.58 5.62
CA ASN A 14 13.68 -8.17 5.28
C ASN A 14 13.35 -8.04 3.79
N ILE A 15 12.11 -7.65 3.49
CA ILE A 15 11.70 -7.38 2.11
C ILE A 15 11.50 -5.89 1.85
N ILE A 16 11.68 -5.52 0.59
CA ILE A 16 11.17 -4.25 0.08
C ILE A 16 10.01 -4.58 -0.84
N ALA A 17 8.93 -3.81 -0.73
CA ALA A 17 7.94 -3.72 -1.78
C ALA A 17 8.09 -2.36 -2.46
N SER A 18 8.19 -2.36 -3.79
CA SER A 18 8.32 -1.13 -4.55
C SER A 18 7.39 -1.09 -5.74
N THR A 19 6.98 0.11 -6.09
CA THR A 19 6.09 0.40 -7.19
C THR A 19 6.58 1.60 -7.99
N SER A 20 6.24 1.64 -9.27
CA SER A 20 6.61 2.74 -10.14
C SER A 20 5.38 3.39 -10.74
N ARG A 21 5.47 4.69 -11.02
CA ARG A 21 4.44 5.42 -11.79
C ARG A 21 4.27 4.91 -13.23
N THR A 22 5.31 4.28 -13.78
CA THR A 22 5.39 3.94 -15.21
C THR A 22 5.42 2.44 -15.49
N ASP A 23 5.34 1.60 -14.45
CA ASP A 23 5.43 0.15 -14.58
C ASP A 23 4.27 -0.52 -13.83
N PRO A 24 3.45 -1.37 -14.50
CA PRO A 24 2.29 -2.04 -13.89
C PRO A 24 2.68 -3.21 -13.01
N ARG A 25 3.85 -3.15 -12.41
CA ARG A 25 4.41 -4.20 -11.58
C ARG A 25 4.68 -3.69 -10.18
N ILE A 26 4.27 -4.50 -9.21
CA ILE A 26 4.78 -4.42 -7.84
C ILE A 26 5.95 -5.37 -7.76
N TYR A 27 7.09 -4.87 -7.34
CA TYR A 27 8.30 -5.65 -7.17
C TYR A 27 8.52 -5.97 -5.70
N ILE A 28 8.84 -7.22 -5.42
CA ILE A 28 9.26 -7.67 -4.10
C ILE A 28 10.75 -7.99 -4.16
N TRP A 29 11.49 -7.44 -3.22
CA TRP A 29 12.94 -7.58 -3.12
C TRP A 29 13.27 -8.25 -1.80
N ASP A 30 14.22 -9.18 -1.79
CA ASP A 30 14.80 -9.73 -0.57
C ASP A 30 16.18 -9.09 -0.37
N LEU A 31 16.33 -8.33 0.72
CA LEU A 31 17.55 -7.58 1.01
C LEU A 31 18.76 -8.46 1.32
N ARG A 32 18.58 -9.77 1.52
CA ARG A 32 19.69 -10.70 1.73
C ARG A 32 20.39 -11.09 0.43
N TYR A 33 19.70 -10.93 -0.72
CA TYR A 33 20.24 -11.26 -2.05
C TYR A 33 20.91 -10.07 -2.76
N THR A 34 21.25 -8.99 -2.04
CA THR A 34 21.83 -7.79 -2.64
C THR A 34 23.36 -7.80 -2.75
N GLU A 35 24.05 -8.83 -2.27
CA GLU A 35 25.52 -8.90 -2.32
C GLU A 35 26.04 -10.15 -3.03
N THR A 36 26.78 -9.94 -4.12
CA THR A 36 27.78 -10.90 -4.61
C THR A 36 29.10 -10.60 -3.90
N PRO A 37 29.63 -11.51 -3.06
CA PRO A 37 30.91 -11.31 -2.39
C PRO A 37 32.03 -11.14 -3.43
N GLY A 38 32.71 -9.99 -3.42
CA GLY A 38 33.92 -9.73 -4.23
C GLY A 38 33.75 -8.82 -5.45
N SER A 39 32.56 -8.26 -5.71
CA SER A 39 32.37 -7.25 -6.75
C SER A 39 32.41 -5.84 -6.16
N SER A 40 33.32 -4.99 -6.64
CA SER A 40 33.39 -3.56 -6.29
C SER A 40 32.30 -2.71 -6.94
N SER A 41 31.48 -3.30 -7.81
CA SER A 41 30.19 -2.75 -8.21
C SER A 41 29.10 -3.37 -7.36
N ILE A 42 28.29 -2.53 -6.71
CA ILE A 42 27.00 -2.92 -6.16
C ILE A 42 26.24 -3.56 -7.33
N GLY A 43 26.12 -4.89 -7.33
CA GLY A 43 25.47 -5.63 -8.39
C GLY A 43 24.03 -5.12 -8.54
N SER A 44 23.53 -5.08 -9.78
CA SER A 44 22.10 -4.84 -9.99
C SER A 44 21.32 -5.89 -9.21
N SER A 45 20.59 -5.49 -8.17
CA SER A 45 19.68 -6.39 -7.50
C SER A 45 18.53 -6.72 -8.46
N PHE A 46 18.10 -7.97 -8.45
CA PHE A 46 16.90 -8.39 -9.18
C PHE A 46 15.77 -8.58 -8.18
N PRO A 47 14.53 -8.18 -8.52
CA PRO A 47 13.40 -8.45 -7.67
C PRO A 47 13.24 -9.96 -7.54
N LEU A 48 12.94 -10.43 -6.33
CA LEU A 48 12.67 -11.84 -6.06
C LEU A 48 11.43 -12.32 -6.83
N THR A 49 10.43 -11.45 -6.94
CA THR A 49 9.20 -11.71 -7.69
C THR A 49 8.50 -10.38 -8.06
N SER A 50 7.49 -10.44 -8.92
CA SER A 50 6.65 -9.30 -9.25
C SER A 50 5.17 -9.68 -9.39
N ALA A 51 4.28 -8.81 -8.91
CA ALA A 51 2.84 -8.88 -9.13
C ALA A 51 2.43 -7.94 -10.27
N HIS A 52 1.40 -8.30 -11.04
CA HIS A 52 0.81 -7.38 -12.02
C HIS A 52 -0.37 -6.61 -11.40
N TYR A 53 -0.39 -5.29 -11.62
CA TYR A 53 -1.55 -4.46 -11.34
C TYR A 53 -2.64 -4.72 -12.38
N PRO A 54 -3.84 -5.18 -11.98
CA PRO A 54 -4.88 -5.60 -12.92
C PRO A 54 -5.80 -4.46 -13.39
N GLY A 55 -5.62 -3.23 -12.91
CA GLY A 55 -6.52 -2.12 -13.23
C GLY A 55 -6.23 -1.49 -14.59
N ASP A 56 -7.24 -0.82 -15.16
CA ASP A 56 -7.21 -0.30 -16.53
C ASP A 56 -6.56 1.09 -16.67
N SER A 57 -6.03 1.64 -15.57
CA SER A 57 -5.47 2.99 -15.57
C SER A 57 -4.22 3.10 -16.46
N LYS A 58 -4.26 4.05 -17.41
CA LYS A 58 -3.12 4.41 -18.27
C LYS A 58 -1.97 5.06 -17.48
N MET A 59 -2.27 5.66 -16.33
CA MET A 59 -1.26 6.05 -15.35
C MET A 59 -1.05 4.86 -14.43
N VAL A 60 0.13 4.27 -14.50
CA VAL A 60 0.41 2.97 -13.88
C VAL A 60 0.87 3.11 -12.44
N ASN A 61 0.31 4.11 -11.76
CA ASN A 61 0.81 4.57 -10.49
C ASN A 61 0.22 3.71 -9.39
N ILE A 62 0.92 2.62 -9.16
CA ILE A 62 0.70 1.78 -8.01
C ILE A 62 1.25 2.59 -6.83
N GLY A 63 0.34 3.14 -6.03
CA GLY A 63 0.59 4.16 -5.03
C GLY A 63 1.25 3.62 -3.78
N TYR A 64 0.63 3.87 -2.62
CA TYR A 64 1.19 3.53 -1.33
C TYR A 64 0.95 2.06 -1.01
N ILE A 65 1.90 1.48 -0.29
CA ILE A 65 1.92 0.05 0.02
C ILE A 65 1.94 -0.11 1.54
N ASP A 66 1.21 -1.10 2.05
CA ASP A 66 1.36 -1.54 3.42
C ASP A 66 1.09 -3.04 3.59
N MET A 67 1.44 -3.59 4.76
CA MET A 67 1.34 -5.03 5.02
C MET A 67 0.61 -5.31 6.34
N ASN A 68 -0.20 -6.37 6.37
CA ASN A 68 -0.81 -6.83 7.63
C ASN A 68 0.17 -7.65 8.49
N ASP A 69 -0.22 -7.94 9.73
CA ASP A 69 0.63 -8.54 10.78
C ASP A 69 1.34 -9.84 10.35
N ASP A 70 0.58 -10.80 9.84
CA ASP A 70 1.11 -12.11 9.43
C ASP A 70 1.98 -12.04 8.17
N GLY A 71 2.18 -10.83 7.61
CA GLY A 71 2.86 -10.67 6.33
C GLY A 71 2.09 -11.29 5.17
N ARG A 72 0.82 -11.63 5.38
CA ARG A 72 0.03 -12.45 4.46
C ARG A 72 -0.49 -11.64 3.28
N TYR A 73 -0.84 -10.38 3.52
CA TYR A 73 -1.49 -9.50 2.56
C TYR A 73 -0.72 -8.20 2.40
N LEU A 74 -0.37 -7.91 1.14
CA LEU A 74 0.15 -6.63 0.70
C LEU A 74 -1.01 -5.78 0.18
N TYR A 75 -1.24 -4.65 0.82
CA TYR A 75 -2.22 -3.66 0.41
C TYR A 75 -1.53 -2.61 -0.45
N VAL A 76 -2.19 -2.24 -1.53
CA VAL A 76 -1.61 -1.39 -2.56
C VAL A 76 -2.69 -0.45 -3.08
N SER A 77 -2.56 0.82 -2.73
CA SER A 77 -3.49 1.87 -3.16
C SER A 77 -3.16 2.32 -4.58
N CYS A 78 -4.11 2.24 -5.50
CA CYS A 78 -3.91 2.55 -6.91
C CYS A 78 -4.75 3.76 -7.37
N VAL A 79 -4.30 4.40 -8.45
CA VAL A 79 -4.96 5.60 -9.01
C VAL A 79 -6.31 5.32 -9.69
N ASP A 80 -6.70 4.07 -9.81
CA ASP A 80 -8.04 3.67 -10.27
C ASP A 80 -9.08 3.63 -9.15
N LYS A 81 -8.76 4.23 -7.99
CA LYS A 81 -9.64 4.32 -6.81
C LYS A 81 -9.90 2.97 -6.14
N ASN A 82 -8.98 2.03 -6.33
CA ASN A 82 -9.00 0.74 -5.65
C ASN A 82 -7.77 0.57 -4.78
N ILE A 83 -7.95 -0.07 -3.62
CA ILE A 83 -6.85 -0.66 -2.86
C ILE A 83 -6.85 -2.15 -3.17
N TYR A 84 -5.77 -2.61 -3.79
CA TYR A 84 -5.57 -4.02 -4.12
C TYR A 84 -4.89 -4.76 -2.98
N CYS A 85 -5.35 -5.98 -2.74
CA CYS A 85 -4.88 -6.85 -1.68
C CYS A 85 -4.29 -8.11 -2.31
N TYR A 86 -2.96 -8.19 -2.32
CA TYR A 86 -2.20 -9.31 -2.85
C TYR A 86 -1.82 -10.26 -1.73
N GLU A 87 -2.01 -11.56 -1.94
CA GLU A 87 -1.58 -12.58 -0.99
C GLU A 87 -0.08 -12.87 -1.20
N MET A 88 0.75 -12.57 -0.21
CA MET A 88 2.21 -12.68 -0.31
C MET A 88 2.67 -14.11 -0.63
N ASN A 89 2.01 -15.13 -0.06
CA ASN A 89 2.30 -16.52 -0.37
C ASN A 89 2.12 -16.88 -1.85
N LYS A 90 1.19 -16.21 -2.54
CA LYS A 90 1.03 -16.37 -3.99
C LYS A 90 2.13 -15.62 -4.74
N LEU A 91 2.44 -14.40 -4.32
CA LEU A 91 3.47 -13.59 -4.96
C LEU A 91 4.85 -14.25 -4.94
N PHE A 92 5.23 -14.93 -3.84
CA PHE A 92 6.52 -15.64 -3.75
C PHE A 92 6.62 -16.91 -4.60
N HIS A 93 5.69 -17.17 -5.56
CA HIS A 93 5.73 -18.22 -6.59
C HIS A 93 7.03 -19.04 -6.63
N GLY A 94 7.18 -20.03 -5.75
CA GLY A 94 8.38 -20.88 -5.75
C GLY A 94 8.88 -21.47 -4.42
N LEU A 95 8.51 -20.95 -3.24
CA LEU A 95 8.88 -21.61 -1.96
C LEU A 95 7.75 -22.48 -1.36
N TYR A 96 6.48 -22.13 -1.59
CA TYR A 96 5.32 -22.85 -1.02
C TYR A 96 4.09 -22.97 -1.93
N SER A 97 4.14 -22.52 -3.19
CA SER A 97 2.98 -22.54 -4.10
C SER A 97 3.14 -23.58 -5.21
N TYR A 98 2.17 -24.50 -5.31
CA TYR A 98 2.11 -25.55 -6.34
C TYR A 98 1.16 -25.25 -7.51
N ALA A 99 0.61 -24.02 -7.62
CA ALA A 99 -0.42 -23.76 -8.64
C ALA A 99 -0.22 -22.42 -9.36
N LYS A 100 -0.22 -22.50 -10.71
CA LYS A 100 -0.46 -21.38 -11.63
C LYS A 100 -1.95 -20.96 -11.59
N GLN A 101 -2.46 -20.59 -10.42
CA GLN A 101 -3.78 -19.97 -10.36
C GLN A 101 -3.68 -18.47 -10.62
N SER A 102 -4.72 -17.95 -11.26
CA SER A 102 -4.92 -16.54 -11.58
C SER A 102 -4.61 -15.63 -10.39
N ASP A 103 -3.55 -14.83 -10.52
CA ASP A 103 -3.08 -13.84 -9.54
C ASP A 103 -3.95 -12.57 -9.54
N ILE A 104 -5.28 -12.72 -9.52
CA ILE A 104 -6.17 -11.56 -9.43
C ILE A 104 -6.28 -11.16 -7.94
N PRO A 105 -5.72 -10.01 -7.52
CA PRO A 105 -5.88 -9.53 -6.16
C PRO A 105 -7.33 -9.19 -5.87
N GLN A 106 -7.72 -9.29 -4.59
CA GLN A 106 -8.97 -8.67 -4.14
C GLN A 106 -8.83 -7.15 -4.23
N SER A 107 -9.93 -6.42 -4.50
CA SER A 107 -9.94 -4.96 -4.48
C SER A 107 -10.94 -4.42 -3.46
N ILE A 108 -10.57 -3.30 -2.84
CA ILE A 108 -11.41 -2.49 -1.98
C ILE A 108 -11.66 -1.19 -2.73
N ALA A 109 -12.91 -0.95 -3.13
CA ALA A 109 -13.29 0.29 -3.78
C ALA A 109 -13.27 1.44 -2.76
N ILE A 110 -12.64 2.54 -3.12
CA ILE A 110 -12.65 3.75 -2.31
C ILE A 110 -13.90 4.57 -2.69
N PRO A 111 -14.77 4.94 -1.73
CA PRO A 111 -15.94 5.76 -2.03
C PRO A 111 -15.55 7.09 -2.69
N THR A 112 -16.23 7.43 -3.79
CA THR A 112 -15.96 8.64 -4.56
C THR A 112 -17.23 9.17 -5.21
N ASP A 113 -17.57 10.42 -4.90
CA ASP A 113 -18.71 11.13 -5.51
C ASP A 113 -18.28 11.96 -6.74
N TRP A 114 -16.98 11.90 -7.13
CA TRP A 114 -16.37 12.84 -8.06
C TRP A 114 -15.70 12.17 -9.27
N THR A 115 -15.80 12.84 -10.42
CA THR A 115 -15.26 12.40 -11.73
C THR A 115 -13.83 12.87 -12.00
N SER A 116 -13.19 13.60 -11.08
CA SER A 116 -11.85 14.14 -11.29
C SER A 116 -10.78 13.04 -11.33
N GLU A 117 -9.66 13.34 -11.99
CA GLU A 117 -8.47 12.48 -12.04
C GLU A 117 -8.08 12.06 -10.62
N SER A 118 -8.10 10.75 -10.34
CA SER A 118 -7.83 10.23 -9.01
C SER A 118 -6.35 10.45 -8.67
N HIS A 119 -6.10 11.04 -7.52
CA HIS A 119 -4.75 11.35 -7.07
C HIS A 119 -4.52 10.79 -5.66
N TYR A 120 -3.38 10.11 -5.54
CA TYR A 120 -2.65 9.66 -4.35
C TYR A 120 -3.44 9.51 -3.05
N ALA A 121 -3.91 8.28 -2.83
CA ALA A 121 -4.40 7.80 -1.54
C ALA A 121 -3.23 7.17 -0.78
N ASN A 122 -2.69 7.83 0.26
CA ASN A 122 -1.77 7.14 1.17
C ASN A 122 -2.55 6.06 1.91
N ILE A 123 -1.90 4.94 2.22
CA ILE A 123 -2.49 3.92 3.07
C ILE A 123 -1.58 3.66 4.25
N ASP A 124 -2.22 3.36 5.37
CA ASP A 124 -1.55 2.97 6.58
C ASP A 124 -2.41 1.95 7.32
N ILE A 125 -1.76 0.96 7.89
CA ILE A 125 -2.39 -0.06 8.70
C ILE A 125 -1.98 0.17 10.15
N ASP A 126 -2.97 0.26 11.02
CA ASP A 126 -2.80 0.57 12.43
C ASP A 126 -1.94 -0.47 13.17
N VAL A 127 -1.60 -0.20 14.43
CA VAL A 127 -0.75 -1.12 15.21
C VAL A 127 -1.46 -2.44 15.52
N THR A 128 -2.80 -2.47 15.66
CA THR A 128 -3.55 -3.72 15.88
C THR A 128 -3.76 -4.51 14.60
N LYS A 129 -3.48 -3.90 13.44
CA LYS A 129 -3.56 -4.51 12.11
C LYS A 129 -4.98 -4.89 11.71
N GLU A 130 -5.96 -4.30 12.37
CA GLU A 130 -7.38 -4.49 12.11
C GLU A 130 -7.95 -3.38 11.24
N TYR A 131 -7.30 -2.23 11.21
CA TYR A 131 -7.78 -1.03 10.55
C TYR A 131 -6.80 -0.56 9.48
N LEU A 132 -7.38 -0.17 8.34
CA LEU A 132 -6.65 0.49 7.26
C LEU A 132 -7.21 1.90 7.13
N ALA A 133 -6.33 2.89 7.19
CA ALA A 133 -6.65 4.27 6.89
C ALA A 133 -6.19 4.60 5.48
N THR A 134 -6.94 5.47 4.81
CA THR A 134 -6.45 6.16 3.63
C THR A 134 -6.69 7.65 3.72
N GLY A 135 -5.67 8.44 3.41
CA GLY A 135 -5.80 9.88 3.18
C GLY A 135 -5.80 10.13 1.68
N MET A 136 -6.90 10.68 1.17
CA MET A 136 -7.08 10.94 -0.27
C MET A 136 -7.13 12.45 -0.54
N LEU A 137 -6.87 12.84 -1.79
CA LEU A 137 -7.11 14.19 -2.34
C LEU A 137 -8.60 14.63 -2.31
N HIS A 138 -9.42 14.15 -1.37
CA HIS A 138 -10.88 14.38 -1.30
C HIS A 138 -11.33 14.85 0.08
N GLU A 139 -10.53 15.69 0.74
CA GLU A 139 -10.84 16.34 2.05
C GLU A 139 -11.06 15.37 3.22
N ARG A 140 -11.06 14.06 2.95
CA ARG A 140 -11.50 12.99 3.83
C ARG A 140 -10.46 11.91 3.99
N ALA A 141 -10.29 11.46 5.23
CA ALA A 141 -9.65 10.20 5.52
C ALA A 141 -10.72 9.13 5.73
N TYR A 142 -10.55 7.96 5.12
CA TYR A 142 -11.44 6.83 5.31
C TYR A 142 -10.74 5.74 6.10
N ILE A 143 -11.48 5.08 6.98
CA ILE A 143 -10.98 3.96 7.78
C ILE A 143 -11.83 2.73 7.44
N TRP A 144 -11.19 1.62 7.10
CA TRP A 144 -11.81 0.32 6.92
C TRP A 144 -11.43 -0.60 8.06
N ASN A 145 -12.36 -1.43 8.49
CA ASN A 145 -12.03 -2.64 9.21
C ASN A 145 -11.65 -3.72 8.18
N LEU A 146 -10.44 -4.27 8.29
CA LEU A 146 -9.88 -5.24 7.35
C LEU A 146 -10.60 -6.60 7.36
N ALA A 147 -11.38 -6.91 8.40
CA ALA A 147 -12.28 -8.06 8.40
C ALA A 147 -13.59 -7.79 7.63
N ARG A 148 -13.97 -6.51 7.47
CA ARG A 148 -15.23 -6.06 6.82
C ARG A 148 -14.94 -5.06 5.69
N LYS A 149 -14.13 -5.49 4.71
CA LYS A 149 -13.55 -4.71 3.59
C LYS A 149 -14.55 -4.06 2.60
N GLN A 150 -15.86 -4.08 2.86
CA GLN A 150 -16.87 -3.67 1.88
C GLN A 150 -17.10 -2.16 1.86
N THR A 151 -17.13 -1.51 3.03
CA THR A 151 -17.37 -0.08 3.17
C THR A 151 -16.48 0.47 4.29
N PRO A 152 -16.04 1.74 4.21
CA PRO A 152 -15.37 2.33 5.34
C PRO A 152 -16.31 2.41 6.54
N ILE A 153 -15.75 2.19 7.73
CA ILE A 153 -16.45 2.29 9.01
C ILE A 153 -16.45 3.71 9.56
N VAL A 154 -15.50 4.55 9.11
CA VAL A 154 -15.35 5.95 9.52
C VAL A 154 -14.90 6.78 8.31
N SER A 155 -15.39 8.02 8.26
CA SER A 155 -14.94 9.07 7.35
C SER A 155 -14.64 10.33 8.19
N LEU A 156 -13.41 10.83 8.13
CA LEU A 156 -12.94 11.98 8.90
C LEU A 156 -12.77 13.19 7.97
N GLU A 157 -13.39 14.32 8.31
CA GLU A 157 -13.40 15.55 7.51
C GLU A 157 -12.72 16.69 8.28
N ASN A 158 -11.57 17.18 7.80
CA ASN A 158 -10.81 18.26 8.47
C ASN A 158 -11.45 19.66 8.33
N GLY A 159 -12.67 19.75 7.78
CA GLY A 159 -13.40 21.00 7.56
C GLY A 159 -12.80 21.92 6.50
N SER A 160 -11.65 21.56 5.92
CA SER A 160 -11.03 22.29 4.82
C SER A 160 -11.39 21.67 3.49
N ARG A 161 -11.57 22.52 2.47
CA ARG A 161 -11.67 22.06 1.08
C ARG A 161 -10.34 21.63 0.44
N ALA A 162 -9.33 21.47 1.28
CA ALA A 162 -8.01 21.09 0.85
C ALA A 162 -7.85 19.59 0.90
N ASN A 163 -7.20 19.10 -0.14
CA ASN A 163 -6.82 17.73 -0.30
C ASN A 163 -5.90 17.26 0.83
N LEU A 164 -6.20 16.10 1.42
CA LEU A 164 -5.27 15.48 2.36
C LEU A 164 -4.00 15.06 1.63
N THR A 165 -2.86 15.35 2.25
CA THR A 165 -1.54 14.89 1.80
C THR A 165 -1.20 13.53 2.40
N PHE A 166 -1.67 13.26 3.62
CA PHE A 166 -1.55 11.97 4.27
C PHE A 166 -2.57 11.79 5.41
N ALA A 167 -2.80 10.54 5.80
CA ALA A 167 -3.43 10.10 7.04
C ALA A 167 -2.71 8.85 7.57
N TYR A 168 -2.09 8.93 8.74
CA TYR A 168 -1.35 7.84 9.38
C TYR A 168 -1.93 7.55 10.75
N PHE A 169 -1.97 6.28 11.13
CA PHE A 169 -2.25 5.92 12.51
C PHE A 169 -1.10 6.35 13.41
N SER A 170 -1.45 6.71 14.63
CA SER A 170 -0.46 6.83 15.69
C SER A 170 0.20 5.47 15.94
N PRO A 171 1.50 5.42 16.22
CA PRO A 171 2.16 4.19 16.66
C PRO A 171 1.77 3.81 18.09
N SER A 172 0.97 4.63 18.79
CA SER A 172 0.38 4.27 20.07
C SER A 172 -0.62 3.11 19.90
N HIS A 173 -0.91 2.39 20.98
CA HIS A 173 -2.01 1.41 21.00
C HIS A 173 -3.40 2.09 21.02
N GLU A 174 -3.45 3.41 20.88
CA GLU A 174 -4.68 4.18 20.79
C GLU A 174 -5.03 4.38 19.31
N LEU A 175 -6.33 4.31 18.99
CA LEU A 175 -6.82 4.52 17.63
C LEU A 175 -6.90 6.02 17.31
N GLU A 176 -5.73 6.62 17.15
CA GLU A 176 -5.55 8.02 16.79
C GLU A 176 -5.03 8.13 15.36
N ILE A 177 -5.48 9.15 14.63
CA ILE A 177 -4.99 9.42 13.27
C ILE A 177 -4.41 10.81 13.17
N VAL A 178 -3.24 10.91 12.56
CA VAL A 178 -2.63 12.18 12.18
C VAL A 178 -2.80 12.38 10.68
N SER A 179 -3.36 13.53 10.31
CA SER A 179 -3.54 13.92 8.91
C SER A 179 -3.00 15.32 8.65
N SER A 180 -2.73 15.63 7.38
CA SER A 180 -2.30 16.96 6.92
C SER A 180 -2.93 17.27 5.58
N SER A 181 -3.08 18.54 5.26
CA SER A 181 -3.50 19.07 3.96
C SER A 181 -2.65 20.28 3.56
N SER A 182 -2.86 20.81 2.36
CA SER A 182 -2.19 22.04 1.92
C SER A 182 -2.62 23.30 2.69
N SER A 183 -3.74 23.25 3.42
CA SER A 183 -4.30 24.37 4.19
C SER A 183 -4.18 24.19 5.70
N ILE A 184 -4.19 22.94 6.18
CA ILE A 184 -4.11 22.58 7.59
C ILE A 184 -2.90 21.66 7.75
N PRO A 185 -1.79 22.14 8.34
CA PRO A 185 -0.53 21.40 8.35
C PRO A 185 -0.57 20.13 9.20
N LEU A 186 -1.43 20.06 10.22
CA LEU A 186 -1.62 18.87 11.02
C LEU A 186 -3.00 18.86 11.69
N THR A 187 -3.65 17.72 11.71
CA THR A 187 -4.88 17.45 12.47
C THR A 187 -4.76 16.08 13.12
N LEU A 188 -4.97 16.03 14.43
CA LEU A 188 -5.08 14.81 15.21
C LEU A 188 -6.58 14.48 15.37
N TRP A 189 -6.92 13.22 15.14
CA TRP A 189 -8.26 12.64 15.24
C TRP A 189 -8.30 11.58 16.32
#